data_AF-A0AAN8KL02-F1
#
_entry.id   AF-A0AAN8KL02-F1
#
_cell.length_a   1.000
_cell.length_b   1.000
_cell.length_c   1.000
_cell.angle_alpha   90.00
_cell.angle_beta   90.00
_cell.angle_gamma   90.00
#
_symmetry.space_group_name_H-M   'P 1'
#
loop_
_entity.id
_entity.type
_entity.pdbx_description
1 polymer ?
#
loop_
_entity_poly.entity_id
_entity_poly.type
_entity_poly.pdbx_seq_one_letter_code
_entity_poly.pdbx_strand_id
1 'polypeptide(L)'
;MFWFMEGICFLPTFLVIWSSSTFIVSYLVALFEHDVDVIFPYISDTGANPPESCIFGLMTVITAFAGMATMYARYKFVEKLNEKAGGVPPALNQAAFWIGMLSCLGMCFVATFQETTVTSVHDAGALLFFFSGVLYTILQSIISYKAYPYGCSLALCHTRTGIATIAFLAVSPTVICAVFVTQTTLHRKTEDEDYVFHLVSAVSEWIVAFSFIFFFFTYIHDFKKFTLKLRTEFVDYS
;
A
#
# COMPACT_ATOMS: atom_id res chain seq x y z
N MET A 1 -5.99 -20.78 20.21
CA MET A 1 -6.25 -19.99 18.98
C MET A 1 -5.05 -19.08 18.78
N PHE A 2 -4.43 -19.06 17.59
CA PHE A 2 -3.26 -18.19 17.37
C PHE A 2 -3.69 -16.71 17.38
N TRP A 3 -2.80 -15.81 17.82
CA TRP A 3 -3.13 -14.38 18.02
C TRP A 3 -3.60 -13.67 16.75
N PHE A 4 -3.21 -14.16 15.56
CA PHE A 4 -3.60 -13.61 14.26
C PHE A 4 -4.97 -14.12 13.76
N MET A 5 -5.60 -15.04 14.49
CA MET A 5 -6.96 -15.54 14.20
C MET A 5 -8.03 -14.92 15.12
N GLU A 6 -7.65 -13.97 15.97
CA GLU A 6 -8.59 -13.22 16.80
C GLU A 6 -9.29 -12.16 15.95
N GLY A 7 -10.63 -12.11 16.03
CA GLY A 7 -11.41 -11.17 15.24
C GLY A 7 -11.21 -11.39 13.74
N ILE A 8 -10.84 -10.32 13.03
CA ILE A 8 -10.48 -10.37 11.60
C ILE A 8 -9.04 -9.89 11.35
N CYS A 9 -8.17 -9.93 12.36
CA CYS A 9 -6.79 -9.42 12.23
C CYS A 9 -5.91 -10.25 11.28
N PHE A 10 -6.36 -11.43 10.85
CA PHE A 10 -5.74 -12.18 9.76
C PHE A 10 -5.60 -11.35 8.48
N LEU A 11 -6.59 -10.52 8.13
CA LEU A 11 -6.58 -9.71 6.91
C LEU A 11 -5.36 -8.76 6.84
N PRO A 12 -5.19 -7.81 7.79
CA PRO A 12 -4.03 -6.93 7.79
C PRO A 12 -2.72 -7.68 8.06
N THR A 13 -2.74 -8.79 8.80
CA THR A 13 -1.54 -9.62 9.03
C THR A 13 -1.05 -10.25 7.73
N PHE A 14 -1.95 -10.87 6.97
CA PHE A 14 -1.66 -11.43 5.66
C PHE A 14 -1.17 -10.35 4.71
N LEU A 15 -1.88 -9.21 4.65
CA LEU A 15 -1.49 -8.07 3.81
C LEU A 15 -0.04 -7.63 4.09
N VAL A 16 0.30 -7.39 5.36
CA VAL A 16 1.65 -6.91 5.75
C VAL A 16 2.74 -7.92 5.41
N ILE A 17 2.53 -9.20 5.73
CA ILE A 17 3.52 -10.25 5.47
C ILE A 17 3.69 -10.44 3.96
N TRP A 18 2.57 -10.52 3.23
CA TRP A 18 2.57 -10.77 1.81
C TRP A 18 3.18 -9.61 1.04
N SER A 19 2.80 -8.36 1.32
CA SER A 19 3.37 -7.18 0.67
C SER A 19 4.88 -7.03 0.94
N SER A 20 5.32 -7.30 2.17
CA SER A 20 6.76 -7.27 2.50
C SER A 20 7.50 -8.38 1.75
N SER A 21 6.90 -9.56 1.65
CA SER A 21 7.47 -10.69 0.91
C SER A 21 7.54 -10.39 -0.60
N THR A 22 6.56 -9.69 -1.17
CA THR A 22 6.57 -9.27 -2.58
C THR A 22 7.85 -8.50 -2.90
N PHE A 23 8.20 -7.49 -2.10
CA PHE A 23 9.40 -6.68 -2.34
C PHE A 23 10.69 -7.45 -2.08
N ILE A 24 10.73 -8.28 -1.03
CA ILE A 24 11.95 -9.04 -0.70
C ILE A 24 12.22 -10.11 -1.77
N VAL A 25 11.20 -10.87 -2.17
CA VAL A 25 11.37 -11.98 -3.13
C VAL A 25 11.75 -11.44 -4.51
N SER A 26 11.04 -10.43 -5.01
CA SER A 26 11.37 -9.81 -6.31
C SER A 26 12.79 -9.25 -6.33
N TYR A 27 13.17 -8.48 -5.31
CA TYR A 27 14.53 -7.96 -5.16
C TYR A 27 15.60 -9.07 -5.14
N LEU A 28 15.39 -10.14 -4.35
CA LEU A 28 16.36 -11.24 -4.30
C LEU A 28 16.49 -11.96 -5.63
N VAL A 29 15.38 -12.21 -6.35
CA VAL A 29 15.43 -12.85 -7.67
C VAL A 29 16.17 -11.95 -8.66
N ALA A 30 15.81 -10.67 -8.75
CA ALA A 30 16.48 -9.71 -9.62
C ALA A 30 17.99 -9.60 -9.35
N LEU A 31 18.40 -9.67 -8.07
CA LEU A 31 19.82 -9.70 -7.71
C LEU A 31 20.53 -10.98 -8.15
N PHE A 32 19.88 -12.14 -8.04
CA PHE A 32 20.47 -13.42 -8.46
C PHE A 32 20.57 -13.54 -9.98
N GLU A 33 19.65 -12.93 -10.72
CA GLU A 33 19.69 -12.83 -12.19
C GLU A 33 20.63 -11.71 -12.69
N HIS A 34 21.13 -10.88 -11.76
CA HIS A 34 21.99 -9.71 -12.05
C HIS A 34 21.29 -8.60 -12.86
N ASP A 35 19.97 -8.46 -12.74
CA ASP A 35 19.18 -7.47 -13.49
C ASP A 35 19.17 -6.07 -12.84
N VAL A 36 19.48 -5.97 -11.55
CA VAL A 36 19.43 -4.71 -10.79
C VAL A 36 20.68 -4.49 -9.94
N ASP A 37 20.93 -3.23 -9.59
CA ASP A 37 21.98 -2.86 -8.65
C ASP A 37 21.62 -3.21 -7.20
N VAL A 38 22.64 -3.44 -6.38
CA VAL A 38 22.47 -3.80 -4.97
C VAL A 38 22.00 -2.62 -4.11
N ILE A 39 22.27 -1.38 -4.53
CA ILE A 39 22.03 -0.20 -3.70
C ILE A 39 20.85 0.59 -4.27
N PHE A 40 19.68 0.38 -3.66
CA PHE A 40 18.44 1.14 -3.90
C PHE A 40 18.02 1.25 -5.39
N PRO A 41 17.82 0.12 -6.09
CA PRO A 41 17.05 0.16 -7.34
C PRO A 41 15.61 0.61 -7.05
N TYR A 42 14.87 1.06 -8.06
CA TYR A 42 13.42 1.23 -7.89
C TYR A 42 12.77 -0.11 -7.53
N ILE A 43 11.65 -0.07 -6.81
CA ILE A 43 10.88 -1.29 -6.57
C ILE A 43 10.39 -1.86 -7.90
N SER A 44 9.97 -1.02 -8.83
CA SER A 44 9.56 -1.42 -10.19
C SER A 44 10.68 -2.10 -10.97
N ASP A 45 11.94 -1.65 -10.83
CA ASP A 45 13.11 -2.26 -11.47
C ASP A 45 13.26 -3.73 -11.04
N THR A 46 12.98 -4.04 -9.77
CA THR A 46 13.06 -5.43 -9.25
C THR A 46 11.99 -6.37 -9.80
N GLY A 47 11.05 -5.84 -10.58
CA GLY A 47 9.98 -6.59 -11.26
C GLY A 47 9.96 -6.34 -12.77
N ALA A 48 11.07 -5.94 -13.37
CA ALA A 48 11.13 -5.54 -14.77
C ALA A 48 11.28 -6.70 -15.76
N ASN A 49 12.17 -7.67 -15.53
CA ASN A 49 12.44 -8.77 -16.47
C ASN A 49 11.85 -10.10 -15.97
N PRO A 50 11.61 -11.11 -16.82
CA PRO A 50 11.27 -12.46 -16.35
C PRO A 50 12.51 -13.19 -15.80
N PRO A 51 12.39 -13.96 -14.70
CA PRO A 51 11.14 -14.39 -14.06
C PRO A 51 10.56 -13.46 -12.98
N GLU A 52 11.32 -12.49 -12.48
CA GLU A 52 10.96 -11.63 -11.35
C GLU A 52 9.72 -10.76 -11.62
N SER A 53 9.52 -10.29 -12.85
CA SER A 53 8.33 -9.55 -13.28
C SER A 53 7.05 -10.37 -13.14
N CYS A 54 7.10 -11.68 -13.43
CA CYS A 54 5.96 -12.58 -13.28
C CYS A 54 5.64 -12.81 -11.80
N ILE A 55 6.67 -12.97 -10.98
CA ILE A 55 6.55 -13.17 -9.53
C ILE A 55 6.01 -11.90 -8.87
N PHE A 56 6.64 -10.75 -9.16
CA PHE A 56 6.26 -9.44 -8.67
C PHE A 56 4.82 -9.11 -9.08
N GLY A 57 4.47 -9.31 -10.35
CA GLY A 57 3.11 -9.06 -10.84
C GLY A 57 2.06 -9.88 -10.12
N LEU A 58 2.25 -11.20 -10.04
CA LEU A 58 1.31 -12.09 -9.33
C LEU A 58 1.16 -11.72 -7.86
N MET A 59 2.29 -11.55 -7.15
CA MET A 59 2.28 -11.25 -5.73
C MET A 59 1.68 -9.87 -5.45
N THR A 60 1.95 -8.86 -6.29
CA THR A 60 1.42 -7.51 -6.15
C THR A 60 -0.08 -7.45 -6.43
N VAL A 61 -0.60 -8.21 -7.40
CA VAL A 61 -2.05 -8.35 -7.60
C VAL A 61 -2.72 -8.96 -6.38
N ILE A 62 -2.13 -10.02 -5.78
CA ILE A 62 -2.63 -10.60 -4.54
C ILE A 62 -2.60 -9.57 -3.39
N THR A 63 -1.53 -8.77 -3.28
CA THR A 63 -1.44 -7.65 -2.34
C THR A 63 -2.58 -6.64 -2.54
N ALA A 64 -2.89 -6.28 -3.79
CA ALA A 64 -3.98 -5.36 -4.09
C ALA A 64 -5.33 -5.89 -3.59
N PHE A 65 -5.65 -7.16 -3.84
CA PHE A 65 -6.88 -7.79 -3.33
C PHE A 65 -6.90 -7.91 -1.80
N ALA A 66 -5.78 -8.26 -1.17
CA ALA A 66 -5.66 -8.27 0.28
C ALA A 66 -5.83 -6.87 0.90
N GLY A 67 -5.32 -5.84 0.21
CA GLY A 67 -5.51 -4.43 0.51
C GLY A 67 -6.99 -4.05 0.50
N MET A 68 -7.67 -4.32 -0.62
CA MET A 68 -9.11 -4.06 -0.76
C MET A 68 -9.94 -4.74 0.34
N ALA A 69 -9.68 -6.02 0.63
CA ALA A 69 -10.36 -6.75 1.68
C ALA A 69 -10.13 -6.12 3.07
N THR A 70 -8.89 -5.74 3.36
CA THR A 70 -8.50 -5.10 4.64
C THR A 70 -9.14 -3.71 4.78
N MET A 71 -9.13 -2.89 3.72
CA MET A 71 -9.73 -1.55 3.72
C MET A 71 -11.26 -1.63 3.81
N TYR A 72 -11.89 -2.60 3.15
CA TYR A 72 -13.34 -2.83 3.27
C TYR A 72 -13.71 -3.23 4.71
N ALA A 73 -12.96 -4.16 5.31
CA ALA A 73 -13.11 -4.50 6.71
C ALA A 73 -12.95 -3.27 7.63
N ARG A 74 -11.99 -2.38 7.33
CA ARG A 74 -11.81 -1.12 8.06
C ARG A 74 -13.01 -0.20 7.90
N TYR A 75 -13.53 -0.06 6.69
CA TYR A 75 -14.72 0.73 6.39
C TYR A 75 -15.92 0.25 7.23
N LYS A 76 -16.21 -1.06 7.22
CA LYS A 76 -17.30 -1.65 8.03
C LYS A 76 -17.06 -1.52 9.53
N PHE A 77 -15.81 -1.63 9.98
CA PHE A 77 -15.45 -1.38 11.37
C PHE A 77 -15.81 0.04 11.80
N VAL A 78 -15.45 1.04 10.99
CA VAL A 78 -15.74 2.45 11.28
C VAL A 78 -17.25 2.74 11.21
N GLU A 79 -17.99 2.16 10.26
CA GLU A 79 -19.46 2.26 10.24
C GLU A 79 -20.07 1.76 11.55
N LYS A 80 -19.67 0.56 11.98
CA LYS A 80 -20.21 -0.05 13.19
C LYS A 80 -19.81 0.69 14.46
N LEU A 81 -18.60 1.23 14.49
CA LEU A 81 -18.13 2.08 15.58
C LEU A 81 -18.96 3.37 15.66
N ASN A 82 -19.25 3.98 14.51
CA ASN A 82 -20.00 5.23 14.42
C ASN A 82 -21.47 5.06 14.86
N GLU A 83 -22.09 3.90 14.62
CA GLU A 83 -23.41 3.57 15.20
C GLU A 83 -23.41 3.58 16.74
N LYS A 84 -22.29 3.19 17.36
CA LYS A 84 -22.16 3.09 18.81
C LYS A 84 -21.73 4.40 19.47
N ALA A 85 -20.81 5.13 18.85
CA ALA A 85 -20.10 6.25 19.47
C ALA A 85 -20.24 7.59 18.72
N GLY A 86 -20.67 7.56 17.45
CA GLY A 86 -20.70 8.75 16.59
C GLY A 86 -19.30 9.32 16.29
N GLY A 87 -19.27 10.56 15.78
CA GLY A 87 -18.06 11.38 15.62
C GLY A 87 -17.37 11.31 14.24
N VAL A 88 -17.51 10.21 13.51
CA VAL A 88 -16.95 10.07 12.15
C VAL A 88 -18.04 10.33 11.11
N PRO A 89 -17.91 11.38 10.26
CA PRO A 89 -18.86 11.58 9.17
C PRO A 89 -18.88 10.37 8.21
N PRO A 90 -20.05 9.80 7.87
CA PRO A 90 -20.12 8.65 6.96
C PRO A 90 -19.48 8.92 5.60
N ALA A 91 -19.66 10.13 5.06
CA ALA A 91 -19.04 10.56 3.82
C ALA A 91 -17.50 10.54 3.87
N LEU A 92 -16.90 10.85 5.02
CA LEU A 92 -15.44 10.79 5.21
C LEU A 92 -14.94 9.34 5.16
N ASN A 93 -15.64 8.42 5.83
CA ASN A 93 -15.31 7.00 5.81
C ASN A 93 -15.46 6.40 4.40
N GLN A 94 -16.54 6.76 3.70
CA GLN A 94 -16.79 6.32 2.33
C GLN A 94 -15.76 6.90 1.35
N ALA A 95 -15.41 8.18 1.46
CA ALA A 95 -14.37 8.81 0.65
C ALA A 95 -13.01 8.12 0.85
N ALA A 96 -12.61 7.89 2.10
CA ALA A 96 -11.39 7.16 2.41
C ALA A 96 -11.40 5.76 1.79
N PHE A 97 -12.51 5.01 1.92
CA PHE A 97 -12.62 3.68 1.32
C PHE A 97 -12.41 3.72 -0.20
N TRP A 98 -13.13 4.57 -0.94
CA TRP A 98 -13.01 4.63 -2.40
C TRP A 98 -11.64 5.12 -2.87
N ILE A 99 -11.02 6.06 -2.15
CA ILE A 99 -9.63 6.49 -2.41
C ILE A 99 -8.66 5.30 -2.23
N GLY A 100 -8.87 4.48 -1.20
CA GLY A 100 -8.11 3.24 -1.01
C GLY A 100 -8.32 2.23 -2.15
N MET A 101 -9.56 2.08 -2.64
CA MET A 101 -9.86 1.21 -3.79
C MET A 101 -9.16 1.68 -5.07
N LEU A 102 -9.10 3.00 -5.31
CA LEU A 102 -8.33 3.58 -6.42
C LEU A 102 -6.83 3.29 -6.28
N SER A 103 -6.29 3.31 -5.07
CA SER A 103 -4.89 2.93 -4.81
C SER A 103 -4.62 1.48 -5.20
N CYS A 104 -5.48 0.55 -4.77
CA CYS A 104 -5.37 -0.86 -5.16
C CYS A 104 -5.52 -1.07 -6.67
N LEU A 105 -6.36 -0.28 -7.35
CA LEU A 105 -6.44 -0.30 -8.81
C LEU A 105 -5.11 0.13 -9.44
N GLY A 106 -4.52 1.25 -8.99
CA GLY A 106 -3.19 1.69 -9.45
C GLY A 106 -2.12 0.63 -9.24
N MET A 107 -2.14 -0.05 -8.09
CA MET A 107 -1.24 -1.16 -7.80
C MET A 107 -1.40 -2.32 -8.81
N CYS A 108 -2.62 -2.64 -9.26
CA CYS A 108 -2.83 -3.64 -10.31
C CYS A 108 -2.24 -3.20 -11.66
N PHE A 109 -2.30 -1.91 -12.01
CA PHE A 109 -1.65 -1.39 -13.22
C PHE A 109 -0.13 -1.57 -13.14
N VAL A 110 0.49 -1.12 -12.04
CA VAL A 110 1.93 -1.28 -11.77
C VAL A 110 2.35 -2.76 -11.86
N ALA A 111 1.54 -3.65 -11.29
CA ALA A 111 1.80 -5.10 -11.29
C ALA A 111 1.71 -5.76 -12.68
N THR A 112 0.92 -5.19 -13.60
CA THR A 112 0.58 -5.81 -14.88
C THR A 112 1.37 -5.20 -16.04
N PHE A 113 1.68 -3.91 -15.97
CA PHE A 113 2.38 -3.16 -16.99
C PHE A 113 3.76 -2.78 -16.46
N GLN A 114 4.79 -3.50 -16.90
CA GLN A 114 6.18 -3.28 -16.51
C GLN A 114 6.66 -1.93 -17.04
N GLU A 115 7.46 -1.22 -16.22
CA GLU A 115 8.01 0.10 -16.55
C GLU A 115 8.84 0.08 -17.84
N THR A 116 9.61 -0.98 -18.06
CA THR A 116 10.47 -1.16 -19.23
C THR A 116 9.71 -1.53 -20.51
N THR A 117 8.44 -1.94 -20.42
CA THR A 117 7.63 -2.39 -21.57
C THR A 117 6.57 -1.37 -21.96
N VAL A 118 5.81 -0.84 -20.99
CA VAL A 118 4.74 0.15 -21.24
C VAL A 118 4.79 1.25 -20.18
N THR A 119 5.88 2.02 -20.17
CA THR A 119 6.21 3.04 -19.16
C THR A 119 5.05 4.00 -18.88
N SER A 120 4.38 4.52 -19.90
CA SER A 120 3.29 5.48 -19.71
C SER A 120 2.10 4.92 -18.92
N VAL A 121 1.79 3.64 -19.07
CA VAL A 121 0.71 2.97 -18.32
C VAL A 121 1.19 2.62 -16.92
N HIS A 122 2.45 2.18 -16.78
CA HIS A 122 3.09 1.93 -15.49
C HIS A 122 3.06 3.21 -14.63
N ASP A 123 3.58 4.32 -15.16
CA ASP A 123 3.67 5.60 -14.46
C ASP A 123 2.29 6.13 -14.08
N ALA A 124 1.31 6.03 -14.96
CA ALA A 124 -0.08 6.39 -14.65
C ALA A 124 -0.62 5.54 -13.48
N GLY A 125 -0.32 4.24 -13.47
CA GLY A 125 -0.64 3.32 -12.39
C GLY A 125 0.07 3.69 -11.07
N ALA A 126 1.36 4.02 -11.14
CA ALA A 126 2.18 4.40 -10.00
C ALA A 126 1.70 5.72 -9.37
N LEU A 127 1.42 6.74 -10.19
CA LEU A 127 0.83 8.00 -9.74
C LEU A 127 -0.52 7.74 -9.06
N LEU A 128 -1.41 6.96 -9.67
CA LEU A 128 -2.68 6.61 -9.06
C LEU A 128 -2.47 5.89 -7.72
N PHE A 129 -1.60 4.88 -7.67
CA PHE A 129 -1.29 4.11 -6.47
C PHE A 129 -0.78 4.98 -5.31
N PHE A 130 0.31 5.73 -5.55
CA PHE A 130 1.00 6.48 -4.50
C PHE A 130 0.18 7.66 -3.99
N PHE A 131 -0.38 8.50 -4.87
CA PHE A 131 -1.12 9.68 -4.41
C PHE A 131 -2.41 9.30 -3.67
N SER A 132 -3.18 8.35 -4.22
CA SER A 132 -4.40 7.90 -3.53
C SER A 132 -4.07 7.09 -2.26
N GLY A 133 -2.97 6.35 -2.23
CA GLY A 133 -2.47 5.64 -1.05
C GLY A 133 -2.09 6.61 0.08
N VAL A 134 -1.32 7.66 -0.22
CA VAL A 134 -0.99 8.71 0.75
C VAL A 134 -2.27 9.38 1.26
N LEU A 135 -3.17 9.77 0.35
CA LEU A 135 -4.44 10.39 0.74
C LEU A 135 -5.29 9.46 1.63
N TYR A 136 -5.32 8.16 1.33
CA TYR A 136 -5.96 7.15 2.18
C TYR A 136 -5.39 7.16 3.60
N THR A 137 -4.05 7.15 3.75
CA THR A 137 -3.42 7.15 5.09
C THR A 137 -3.70 8.44 5.87
N ILE A 138 -3.74 9.59 5.20
CA ILE A 138 -4.10 10.88 5.82
C ILE A 138 -5.55 10.83 6.31
N LEU A 139 -6.49 10.44 5.45
CA LEU A 139 -7.90 10.36 5.82
C LEU A 139 -8.15 9.37 6.96
N GLN A 140 -7.50 8.20 6.94
CA GLN A 140 -7.61 7.21 8.01
C GLN A 140 -6.95 7.67 9.32
N SER A 141 -5.94 8.55 9.27
CA SER A 141 -5.39 9.21 10.45
C SER A 141 -6.38 10.20 11.05
N ILE A 142 -7.06 11.00 10.22
CA ILE A 142 -8.13 11.91 10.66
C ILE A 142 -9.31 11.11 11.26
N ILE A 143 -9.74 10.04 10.60
CA ILE A 143 -10.79 9.14 11.10
C ILE A 143 -10.39 8.55 12.45
N SER A 144 -9.12 8.19 12.63
CA SER A 144 -8.61 7.64 13.90
C SER A 144 -8.82 8.63 15.05
N TYR A 145 -8.48 9.91 14.88
CA TYR A 145 -8.77 10.93 15.90
C TYR A 145 -10.26 11.14 16.15
N LYS A 146 -11.09 11.15 15.09
CA LYS A 146 -12.54 11.30 15.23
C LYS A 146 -13.21 10.10 15.92
N ALA A 147 -12.60 8.93 15.82
CA ALA A 147 -13.06 7.69 16.43
C ALA A 147 -12.60 7.50 17.88
N TYR A 148 -11.65 8.30 18.37
CA TYR A 148 -11.20 8.28 19.76
C TYR A 148 -12.34 8.74 20.71
N PRO A 149 -12.50 8.13 21.91
CA PRO A 149 -11.70 7.06 22.52
C PRO A 149 -12.14 5.63 22.19
N TYR A 150 -13.19 5.46 21.37
CA TYR A 150 -13.85 4.17 21.20
C TYR A 150 -13.20 3.26 20.14
N GLY A 151 -12.40 3.83 19.22
CA GLY A 151 -11.82 3.11 18.08
C GLY A 151 -10.29 2.94 18.09
N CYS A 152 -9.52 3.88 18.64
CA CYS A 152 -8.05 3.79 18.81
C CYS A 152 -7.63 4.41 20.14
N SER A 153 -6.47 3.99 20.65
CA SER A 153 -5.76 4.74 21.69
C SER A 153 -5.12 5.98 21.07
N LEU A 154 -4.99 7.07 21.82
CA LEU A 154 -4.39 8.31 21.33
C LEU A 154 -2.98 8.10 20.76
N ALA A 155 -2.19 7.22 21.40
CA ALA A 155 -0.87 6.81 20.91
C ALA A 155 -0.93 6.24 19.48
N LEU A 156 -1.88 5.34 19.20
CA LEU A 156 -2.06 4.77 17.86
C LEU A 156 -2.48 5.83 16.84
N CYS A 157 -3.34 6.77 17.24
CA CYS A 157 -3.76 7.85 16.37
C CYS A 157 -2.56 8.79 16.04
N HIS A 158 -1.64 9.04 16.99
CA HIS A 158 -0.35 9.73 16.73
C HIS A 158 0.59 8.94 15.82
N THR A 159 0.74 7.63 16.06
CA THR A 159 1.57 6.76 15.21
C THR A 159 1.12 6.77 13.76
N ARG A 160 -0.20 6.63 13.52
CA ARG A 160 -0.78 6.70 12.16
C ARG A 160 -0.48 8.03 11.47
N THR A 161 -0.58 9.13 12.22
CA THR A 161 -0.29 10.47 11.70
C THR A 161 1.19 10.64 11.37
N GLY A 162 2.10 10.14 12.23
CA GLY A 162 3.53 10.14 11.94
C GLY A 162 3.86 9.39 10.65
N ILE A 163 3.30 8.18 10.48
CA ILE A 163 3.48 7.38 9.26
C ILE A 163 2.91 8.09 8.03
N ALA A 164 1.70 8.65 8.13
CA ALA A 164 1.07 9.39 7.02
C ALA A 164 1.87 10.63 6.61
N THR A 165 2.45 11.35 7.58
CA THR A 165 3.35 12.48 7.31
C THR A 165 4.62 12.04 6.61
N ILE A 166 5.25 10.94 7.04
CA ILE A 166 6.43 10.38 6.36
C ILE A 166 6.09 10.01 4.92
N ALA A 167 4.98 9.30 4.69
CA ALA A 167 4.52 8.95 3.34
C ALA A 167 4.25 10.19 2.47
N PHE A 168 3.63 11.22 3.04
CA PHE A 168 3.36 12.48 2.35
C PHE A 168 4.63 13.24 1.96
N LEU A 169 5.64 13.27 2.84
CA LEU A 169 6.90 13.94 2.54
C LEU A 169 7.72 13.16 1.51
N ALA A 170 7.66 11.83 1.54
CA ALA A 170 8.42 10.97 0.63
C ALA A 170 7.80 10.84 -0.77
N VAL A 171 6.47 10.99 -0.93
CA VAL A 171 5.86 10.86 -2.27
C VAL A 171 6.28 11.95 -3.25
N SER A 172 6.59 13.16 -2.75
CA SER A 172 6.95 14.27 -3.63
C SER A 172 8.32 14.06 -4.29
N PRO A 173 9.40 13.72 -3.56
CA PRO A 173 10.68 13.34 -4.19
C PRO A 173 10.57 12.13 -5.12
N THR A 174 9.79 11.09 -4.80
CA THR A 174 9.58 9.94 -5.69
C THR A 174 9.08 10.37 -7.07
N VAL A 175 8.13 11.29 -7.13
CA VAL A 175 7.54 11.71 -8.41
C VAL A 175 8.38 12.78 -9.11
N ILE A 176 8.83 13.79 -8.36
CA ILE A 176 9.54 14.93 -8.94
C ILE A 176 10.90 14.50 -9.46
N CYS A 177 11.66 13.70 -8.70
CA CYS A 177 12.98 13.27 -9.13
C CYS A 177 12.89 12.27 -10.29
N ALA A 178 11.89 11.39 -10.33
CA ALA A 178 11.66 10.48 -11.46
C ALA A 178 11.49 11.21 -12.81
N VAL A 179 10.88 12.39 -12.84
CA VAL A 179 10.73 13.20 -14.08
C VAL A 179 12.10 13.62 -14.67
N PHE A 180 13.12 13.74 -13.82
CA PHE A 180 14.47 14.10 -14.25
C PHE A 180 15.35 12.88 -14.57
N VAL A 181 14.85 11.66 -14.35
CA VAL A 181 15.53 10.42 -14.73
C VAL A 181 15.20 10.14 -16.19
N THR A 182 16.22 10.17 -17.05
CA THR A 182 16.03 10.03 -18.51
C THR A 182 16.53 8.70 -19.03
N GLN A 183 17.46 8.06 -18.33
CA GLN A 183 17.92 6.72 -18.69
C GLN A 183 16.90 5.67 -18.20
N THR A 184 16.63 4.69 -19.05
CA THR A 184 15.76 3.54 -18.76
C THR A 184 16.56 2.26 -18.49
N THR A 185 17.87 2.37 -18.29
CA THR A 185 18.72 1.24 -17.95
C THR A 185 18.56 0.90 -16.47
N LEU A 186 18.45 -0.39 -16.18
CA LEU A 186 18.31 -0.90 -14.82
C LEU A 186 19.60 -0.74 -14.01
N HIS A 187 20.76 -0.85 -14.67
CA HIS A 187 22.05 -0.57 -14.06
C HIS A 187 22.39 0.91 -14.14
N ARG A 188 22.79 1.46 -12.99
CA ARG A 188 23.13 2.85 -12.76
C ARG A 188 24.59 2.97 -12.35
N LYS A 189 25.24 3.99 -12.90
CA LYS A 189 26.61 4.35 -12.57
C LYS A 189 26.62 5.66 -11.81
N THR A 190 27.52 5.77 -10.85
CA THR A 190 27.69 7.00 -10.07
C THR A 190 28.08 8.21 -10.91
N GLU A 191 28.58 7.97 -12.13
CA GLU A 191 28.95 9.00 -13.09
C GLU A 191 27.77 9.46 -13.97
N ASP A 192 26.60 8.80 -13.92
CA ASP A 192 25.42 9.20 -14.69
C ASP A 192 24.90 10.56 -14.19
N GLU A 193 24.58 11.46 -15.11
CA GLU A 193 24.14 12.83 -14.77
C GLU A 193 22.84 12.85 -13.94
N ASP A 194 21.98 11.85 -14.11
CA ASP A 194 20.70 11.70 -13.41
C ASP A 194 20.77 10.78 -12.17
N TYR A 195 21.95 10.25 -11.81
CA TYR A 195 22.13 9.28 -10.73
C TYR A 195 21.56 9.75 -9.40
N VAL A 196 21.80 11.01 -9.02
CA VAL A 196 21.30 11.58 -7.77
C VAL A 196 19.78 11.66 -7.76
N PHE A 197 19.17 12.02 -8.89
CA PHE A 197 17.71 12.06 -9.01
C PHE A 197 17.12 10.66 -8.91
N HIS A 198 17.72 9.68 -9.59
CA HIS A 198 17.32 8.28 -9.48
C HIS A 198 17.41 7.79 -8.02
N LEU A 199 18.55 7.98 -7.36
CA LEU A 199 18.75 7.51 -5.98
C LEU A 199 17.76 8.15 -5.00
N VAL A 200 17.55 9.47 -5.07
CA VAL A 200 16.59 10.17 -4.21
C VAL A 200 15.17 9.67 -4.47
N SER A 201 14.81 9.48 -5.73
CA SER A 201 13.51 8.97 -6.13
C SER A 201 13.27 7.55 -5.61
N ALA A 202 14.22 6.64 -5.84
CA ALA A 202 14.15 5.24 -5.44
C ALA A 202 14.09 5.09 -3.92
N VAL A 203 14.98 5.75 -3.17
CA VAL A 203 14.94 5.74 -1.69
C VAL A 203 13.58 6.25 -1.18
N SER A 204 13.06 7.30 -1.79
CA SER A 204 11.76 7.86 -1.40
C SER A 204 10.61 6.91 -1.72
N GLU A 205 10.67 6.22 -2.86
CA GLU A 205 9.70 5.17 -3.24
C GLU A 205 9.63 4.07 -2.17
N TRP A 206 10.78 3.54 -1.77
CA TRP A 206 10.89 2.55 -0.70
C TRP A 206 10.31 3.06 0.62
N ILE A 207 10.58 4.32 0.99
CA ILE A 207 10.01 4.94 2.19
C ILE A 207 8.48 5.00 2.12
N VAL A 208 7.90 5.42 0.99
CA VAL A 208 6.44 5.48 0.82
C VAL A 208 5.83 4.07 0.89
N ALA A 209 6.41 3.11 0.17
CA ALA A 209 5.93 1.74 0.12
C ALA A 209 5.91 1.08 1.51
N PHE A 210 7.01 1.18 2.26
CA PHE A 210 7.05 0.66 3.63
C PHE A 210 6.18 1.46 4.59
N SER A 211 5.98 2.77 4.37
CA SER A 211 5.02 3.55 5.16
C SER A 211 3.60 3.00 5.02
N PHE A 212 3.17 2.57 3.82
CA PHE A 212 1.88 1.91 3.65
C PHE A 212 1.81 0.58 4.41
N ILE A 213 2.85 -0.25 4.33
CA ILE A 213 2.93 -1.52 5.06
C ILE A 213 2.81 -1.28 6.57
N PHE A 214 3.60 -0.35 7.13
CA PHE A 214 3.53 -0.01 8.55
C PHE A 214 2.18 0.60 8.94
N PHE A 215 1.54 1.34 8.05
CA PHE A 215 0.20 1.85 8.30
C PHE A 215 -0.82 0.70 8.45
N PHE A 216 -0.80 -0.30 7.56
CA PHE A 216 -1.66 -1.49 7.70
C PHE A 216 -1.31 -2.35 8.91
N PHE A 217 -0.04 -2.40 9.31
CA PHE A 217 0.37 -3.06 10.54
C PHE A 217 -0.37 -2.47 11.77
N THR A 218 -0.63 -1.16 11.78
CA THR A 218 -1.43 -0.54 12.84
C THR A 218 -2.88 -1.02 12.92
N TYR A 219 -3.42 -1.68 11.89
CA TYR A 219 -4.79 -2.20 11.89
C TYR A 219 -4.92 -3.54 12.59
N ILE A 220 -3.83 -4.30 12.72
CA ILE A 220 -3.83 -5.62 13.36
C ILE A 220 -4.47 -5.54 14.75
N HIS A 221 -4.08 -4.55 15.56
CA HIS A 221 -4.61 -4.40 16.91
C HIS A 221 -6.11 -4.04 16.92
N ASP A 222 -6.56 -3.13 16.04
CA ASP A 222 -7.98 -2.75 15.93
C ASP A 222 -8.84 -3.97 15.53
N PHE A 223 -8.32 -4.80 14.61
CA PHE A 223 -9.07 -5.90 14.01
C PHE A 223 -9.17 -7.13 14.92
N LYS A 224 -8.32 -7.25 15.96
CA LYS A 224 -8.48 -8.29 17.00
C LYS A 224 -9.79 -8.14 17.77
N LYS A 225 -10.29 -6.91 17.90
CA LYS A 225 -11.50 -6.58 18.68
C LYS A 225 -12.77 -6.53 17.83
N PHE A 226 -12.68 -6.86 16.55
CA PHE A 226 -13.79 -6.77 15.61
C PHE A 226 -14.02 -8.10 14.91
N THR A 227 -15.29 -8.49 14.78
CA THR A 227 -15.70 -9.69 14.06
C THR A 227 -16.68 -9.31 12.95
N LEU A 228 -16.51 -9.91 11.78
CA LEU A 228 -17.43 -9.75 10.66
C LEU A 228 -18.28 -11.02 10.56
N LYS A 229 -19.61 -10.88 10.66
CA LYS A 229 -20.56 -11.99 10.44
C LYS A 229 -21.27 -11.77 9.11
N LEU A 230 -21.04 -12.65 8.16
CA LEU A 230 -21.76 -12.67 6.88
C LEU A 230 -23.10 -13.40 7.09
N ARG A 231 -24.22 -12.78 6.71
CA ARG A 231 -25.53 -13.45 6.65
C ARG A 231 -25.84 -13.73 5.18
N THR A 232 -26.12 -14.99 4.87
CA THR A 232 -26.60 -15.44 3.56
C THR A 232 -28.08 -15.74 3.67
N GLU A 233 -28.90 -15.19 2.77
CA GLU A 233 -30.34 -15.45 2.69
C GLU A 233 -30.64 -16.11 1.35
N PHE A 234 -31.44 -17.18 1.38
CA PHE A 234 -31.89 -17.88 0.18
C PHE A 234 -33.21 -17.25 -0.27
N VAL A 235 -33.31 -16.91 -1.55
CA VAL A 235 -34.58 -16.47 -2.15
C VAL A 235 -35.17 -17.67 -2.87
N ASP A 236 -36.30 -18.17 -2.39
CA ASP A 236 -37.03 -19.26 -3.05
C ASP A 236 -37.54 -18.76 -4.41
N TYR A 237 -37.30 -19.55 -5.47
CA TYR A 237 -37.86 -19.29 -6.79
C TYR A 237 -39.35 -19.70 -6.79
N SER A 238 -40.24 -18.78 -6.40
CA SER A 238 -41.69 -18.92 -6.59
C SER A 238 -42.15 -18.24 -7.88
#